data_AF-A0A947HXV9-F1
#
_entry.id   AF-A0A947HXV9-F1
#
_cell.length_a   1.000
_cell.length_b   1.000
_cell.length_c   1.000
_cell.angle_alpha   90.00
_cell.angle_beta   90.00
_cell.angle_gamma   90.00
#
_symmetry.space_group_name_H-M   'P 1'
#
loop_
_entity.id
_entity.type
_entity.pdbx_description
1 polymer ?
#
loop_
_entity_poly.entity_id
_entity_poly.type
_entity_poly.pdbx_seq_one_letter_code
_entity_poly.pdbx_strand_id
1 'polypeptide(L)'
;MADRIVRPPQRRVFDSPSGRFQLAITSDDGWQTQRATGTLHDRQMATLCWRHALPQTQGPRHVLVTDQGACVLIDDWINVPSPHALVLMGHSGQQLASYSIDALIALLGVSRRTVTAHARLGIWLSAAPALSPDGSHLVLDSGGRQLILRLADGALLATN
;
A
#
# COMPACT_ATOMS: atom_id res chain seq x y z
N MET A 1 22.04 -12.33 -20.48
CA MET A 1 20.58 -12.56 -20.48
C MET A 1 19.99 -11.47 -19.59
N ALA A 2 19.42 -10.41 -20.17
CA ALA A 2 19.00 -9.25 -19.40
C ALA A 2 17.78 -9.59 -18.55
N ASP A 3 17.92 -9.44 -17.24
CA ASP A 3 16.84 -9.61 -16.27
C ASP A 3 15.73 -8.60 -16.58
N ARG A 4 14.63 -9.07 -17.18
CA ARG A 4 13.56 -8.19 -17.66
C ARG A 4 12.71 -7.83 -16.44
N ILE A 5 13.07 -6.72 -15.78
CA ILE A 5 12.27 -6.14 -14.71
C ILE A 5 10.85 -5.92 -15.25
N VAL A 6 9.89 -6.68 -14.73
CA VAL A 6 8.48 -6.52 -15.05
C VAL A 6 8.03 -5.20 -14.42
N ARG A 7 7.80 -4.20 -15.25
CA ARG A 7 7.25 -2.91 -14.79
C ARG A 7 5.77 -3.10 -14.44
N PRO A 8 5.24 -2.34 -13.45
CA PRO A 8 3.81 -2.38 -13.17
C PRO A 8 2.99 -1.96 -14.39
N PRO A 9 1.73 -2.40 -14.52
CA PRO A 9 0.81 -1.86 -15.52
C PRO A 9 0.72 -0.33 -15.41
N GLN A 10 0.66 0.37 -16.55
CA GLN A 10 0.60 1.84 -16.61
C GLN A 10 -0.66 2.40 -15.94
N ARG A 11 -1.73 1.62 -15.87
CA ARG A 11 -2.96 1.95 -15.16
C ARG A 11 -3.45 0.75 -14.37
N ARG A 12 -3.82 0.99 -13.12
CA ARG A 12 -4.50 0.03 -12.25
C ARG A 12 -5.66 0.72 -11.54
N VAL A 13 -6.71 -0.03 -11.28
CA VAL A 13 -7.92 0.46 -10.63
C VAL A 13 -8.25 -0.46 -9.47
N PHE A 14 -8.62 0.13 -8.34
CA PHE A 14 -8.97 -0.55 -7.11
C PHE A 14 -10.27 0.03 -6.60
N ASP A 15 -11.29 -0.81 -6.43
CA ASP A 15 -12.58 -0.43 -5.90
C ASP A 15 -12.66 -0.78 -4.41
N SER A 16 -13.40 0.01 -3.63
CA SER A 16 -13.78 -0.35 -2.28
C SER A 16 -14.78 -1.53 -2.28
N PRO A 17 -14.97 -2.24 -1.16
CA PRO A 17 -15.89 -3.38 -1.10
C PRO A 17 -17.31 -3.07 -1.59
N SER A 18 -17.85 -1.89 -1.25
CA SER A 18 -19.16 -1.44 -1.74
C SER A 18 -19.17 -0.92 -3.18
N GLY A 19 -17.99 -0.70 -3.78
CA GLY A 19 -17.82 -0.04 -5.08
C GLY A 19 -18.04 1.48 -5.05
N ARG A 20 -18.29 2.07 -3.87
CA ARG A 20 -18.47 3.52 -3.72
C ARG A 20 -17.22 4.30 -4.08
N PHE A 21 -16.07 3.87 -3.59
CA PHE A 21 -14.81 4.56 -3.83
C PHE A 21 -13.97 3.79 -4.83
N GLN A 22 -13.35 4.52 -5.76
CA GLN A 22 -12.43 3.94 -6.73
C GLN A 22 -11.13 4.74 -6.76
N LEU A 23 -10.02 4.05 -6.54
CA LEU A 23 -8.68 4.57 -6.72
C LEU A 23 -8.12 4.11 -8.07
N ALA A 24 -7.76 5.05 -8.92
CA ALA A 24 -6.94 4.80 -10.10
C ALA A 24 -5.49 5.19 -9.81
N ILE A 25 -4.55 4.32 -10.17
CA ILE A 25 -3.11 4.61 -10.15
C ILE A 25 -2.61 4.60 -11.59
N THR A 26 -2.03 5.71 -12.04
CA THR A 26 -1.49 5.87 -13.39
C THR A 26 -0.02 6.25 -13.37
N SER A 27 0.72 5.82 -14.39
CA SER A 27 2.01 6.39 -14.75
C SER A 27 1.89 6.95 -16.17
N ASP A 28 1.70 8.27 -16.25
CA ASP A 28 1.38 8.99 -17.48
C ASP A 28 2.55 8.99 -18.48
N ASP A 29 3.75 8.63 -18.03
CA ASP A 29 5.00 8.64 -18.80
C ASP A 29 5.60 7.24 -19.03
N GLY A 30 4.85 6.17 -18.75
CA GLY A 30 5.34 4.80 -18.91
C GLY A 30 6.50 4.43 -17.98
N TRP A 31 6.51 4.99 -16.77
CA TRP A 31 7.52 4.81 -15.73
C TRP A 31 8.88 5.43 -16.07
N GLN A 32 8.90 6.52 -16.84
CA GLN A 32 10.14 7.28 -17.10
C GLN A 32 10.60 8.02 -15.83
N THR A 33 9.70 8.72 -15.15
CA THR A 33 9.96 9.40 -13.87
C THR A 33 9.91 8.46 -12.67
N GLN A 34 9.52 7.20 -12.88
CA GLN A 34 9.28 6.20 -11.83
C GLN A 34 8.28 6.68 -10.76
N ARG A 35 7.41 7.64 -11.09
CA ARG A 35 6.36 8.14 -10.20
C ARG A 35 5.00 7.78 -10.75
N ALA A 36 4.10 7.44 -9.84
CA ALA A 36 2.70 7.22 -10.15
C ALA A 36 1.85 8.38 -9.62
N THR A 37 0.72 8.61 -10.27
CA THR A 37 -0.35 9.48 -9.77
C THR A 37 -1.48 8.61 -9.26
N GLY A 38 -1.91 8.83 -8.02
CA GLY A 38 -3.13 8.27 -7.46
C GLY A 38 -4.28 9.25 -7.62
N THR A 39 -5.45 8.77 -8.01
CA THR A 39 -6.68 9.56 -8.15
C THR A 39 -7.85 8.82 -7.53
N LEU A 40 -8.44 9.37 -6.48
CA LEU A 40 -9.60 8.78 -5.80
C LEU A 40 -10.89 9.47 -6.22
N HIS A 41 -11.91 8.69 -6.56
CA HIS A 41 -13.26 9.17 -6.86
C HIS A 41 -14.29 8.56 -5.91
N ASP A 42 -15.28 9.36 -5.52
CA ASP A 42 -16.56 8.87 -5.00
C ASP A 42 -17.49 8.65 -6.21
N ARG A 43 -17.72 7.38 -6.57
CA ARG A 43 -18.54 6.98 -7.72
C ARG A 43 -20.02 7.21 -7.48
N GLN A 44 -20.45 7.22 -6.23
CA GLN A 44 -21.85 7.46 -5.89
C GLN A 44 -22.19 8.94 -6.07
N MET A 45 -21.27 9.84 -5.67
CA MET A 45 -21.41 11.28 -5.85
C MET A 45 -20.89 11.77 -7.21
N ALA A 46 -20.22 10.92 -7.97
CA ALA A 46 -19.53 11.24 -9.22
C ALA A 46 -18.51 12.39 -9.06
N THR A 47 -17.80 12.43 -7.93
CA THR A 47 -16.84 13.50 -7.60
C THR A 47 -15.41 12.98 -7.48
N LEU A 48 -14.46 13.85 -7.84
CA LEU A 48 -13.05 13.67 -7.52
C LEU A 48 -12.84 14.01 -6.04
N CYS A 49 -12.33 13.06 -5.27
CA CYS A 49 -11.95 13.28 -3.88
C CYS A 49 -10.56 13.93 -3.79
N TRP A 50 -9.57 13.33 -4.45
CA TRP A 50 -8.20 13.85 -4.52
C TRP A 50 -7.40 13.27 -5.67
N ARG A 51 -6.33 13.97 -6.06
CA ARG A 51 -5.32 13.53 -7.02
C ARG A 51 -3.93 13.93 -6.53
N HIS A 52 -3.03 12.96 -6.35
CA HIS A 52 -1.69 13.19 -5.82
C HIS A 52 -0.63 12.37 -6.54
N ALA A 53 0.58 12.93 -6.64
CA ALA A 53 1.77 12.13 -6.90
C ALA A 53 2.02 11.21 -5.70
N LEU A 54 2.17 9.91 -5.95
CA LEU A 54 2.41 8.92 -4.90
C LEU A 54 3.90 8.90 -4.51
N PRO A 55 4.20 8.71 -3.22
CA PRO A 55 5.58 8.75 -2.73
C PRO A 55 6.38 7.48 -3.07
N GLN A 56 5.72 6.36 -3.38
CA GLN A 56 6.39 5.11 -3.78
C GLN A 56 7.06 5.21 -5.15
N THR A 57 8.27 4.69 -5.26
CA THR A 57 8.94 4.46 -6.53
C THR A 57 8.19 3.37 -7.30
N GLN A 58 7.75 3.68 -8.52
CA GLN A 58 6.90 2.83 -9.35
C GLN A 58 5.49 2.55 -8.78
N GLY A 59 5.04 3.38 -7.82
CA GLY A 59 3.75 3.22 -7.16
C GLY A 59 3.68 1.99 -6.25
N PRO A 60 2.61 1.82 -5.47
CA PRO A 60 2.45 0.67 -4.59
C PRO A 60 2.19 -0.62 -5.39
N ARG A 61 2.58 -1.80 -4.90
CA ARG A 61 2.21 -3.10 -5.50
C ARG A 61 0.81 -3.54 -5.10
N HIS A 62 0.53 -3.44 -3.80
CA HIS A 62 -0.77 -3.78 -3.24
C HIS A 62 -1.49 -2.51 -2.80
N VAL A 63 -2.80 -2.49 -3.00
CA VAL A 63 -3.65 -1.35 -2.65
C VAL A 63 -4.97 -1.86 -2.09
N LEU A 64 -5.43 -1.21 -1.03
CA LEU A 64 -6.76 -1.40 -0.49
C LEU A 64 -7.47 -0.05 -0.43
N VAL A 65 -8.75 -0.05 -0.78
CA VAL A 65 -9.64 1.11 -0.67
C VAL A 65 -10.78 0.72 0.27
N THR A 66 -11.03 1.54 1.28
CA THR A 66 -12.12 1.31 2.25
C THR A 66 -13.41 1.98 1.81
N ASP A 67 -14.53 1.56 2.38
CA ASP A 67 -15.83 2.21 2.15
C ASP A 67 -15.96 3.58 2.83
N GLN A 68 -14.98 3.96 3.64
CA GLN A 68 -14.81 5.31 4.18
C GLN A 68 -13.92 6.21 3.30
N GLY A 69 -13.40 5.68 2.18
CA GLY A 69 -12.56 6.43 1.24
C GLY A 69 -11.10 6.55 1.66
N ALA A 70 -10.66 5.85 2.71
CA ALA A 70 -9.24 5.71 3.02
C ALA A 70 -8.58 4.70 2.06
N CYS A 71 -7.34 4.98 1.66
CA CYS A 71 -6.54 4.14 0.78
C CYS A 71 -5.25 3.71 1.47
N VAL A 72 -4.99 2.41 1.52
CA VAL A 72 -3.70 1.86 1.97
C VAL A 72 -2.88 1.47 0.76
N LEU A 73 -1.66 2.02 0.69
CA LEU A 73 -0.72 1.84 -0.41
C LEU A 73 0.49 1.07 0.12
N ILE A 74 0.77 -0.09 -0.46
CA ILE A 74 1.82 -1.00 0.02
C ILE A 74 2.84 -1.20 -1.09
N ASP A 75 4.06 -0.74 -0.86
CA ASP A 75 5.18 -0.91 -1.80
C ASP A 75 5.85 -2.27 -1.61
N ASP A 76 6.06 -2.95 -2.74
CA ASP A 76 6.59 -4.31 -2.78
C ASP A 76 7.06 -4.71 -4.20
N TRP A 77 7.33 -3.73 -5.09
CA TRP A 77 7.71 -4.01 -6.49
C TRP A 77 9.19 -4.31 -6.68
N ILE A 78 10.05 -3.56 -6.01
CA ILE A 78 11.49 -3.63 -6.18
C ILE A 78 12.11 -4.28 -4.94
N ASN A 79 13.13 -5.13 -5.15
CA ASN A 79 13.92 -5.76 -4.08
C ASN A 79 14.81 -4.77 -3.32
N VAL A 80 14.35 -3.51 -3.19
CA VAL A 80 15.05 -2.40 -2.56
C VAL A 80 14.20 -1.92 -1.38
N PRO A 81 14.80 -1.68 -0.21
CA PRO A 81 14.11 -1.11 0.93
C PRO A 81 13.36 0.19 0.58
N SER A 82 12.03 0.16 0.66
CA SER A 82 11.21 1.33 0.34
C SER A 82 11.12 2.28 1.54
N PRO A 83 11.35 3.60 1.36
CA PRO A 83 11.06 4.60 2.40
C PRO A 83 9.56 4.79 2.64
N HIS A 84 8.72 4.27 1.73
CA HIS A 84 7.26 4.39 1.76
C HIS A 84 6.60 3.01 1.56
N ALA A 85 7.11 2.01 2.29
CA ALA A 85 6.66 0.62 2.24
C ALA A 85 5.16 0.47 2.57
N LEU A 86 4.65 1.29 3.49
CA LEU A 86 3.24 1.35 3.85
C LEU A 86 2.82 2.80 4.01
N VAL A 87 1.82 3.24 3.24
CA VAL A 87 1.27 4.60 3.30
C VAL A 87 -0.25 4.53 3.46
N LEU A 88 -0.80 5.30 4.39
CA LEU A 88 -2.23 5.48 4.58
C LEU A 88 -2.63 6.88 4.12
N MET A 89 -3.52 6.95 3.15
CA MET A 89 -4.13 8.18 2.65
C MET A 89 -5.59 8.25 3.09
N GLY A 90 -6.02 9.40 3.62
CA GLY A 90 -7.41 9.65 3.97
C GLY A 90 -8.28 10.05 2.78
N HIS A 91 -9.58 10.14 3.00
CA HIS A 91 -10.56 10.45 1.96
C HIS A 91 -10.39 11.82 1.30
N SER A 92 -9.74 12.78 1.97
CA SER A 92 -9.45 14.12 1.42
C SER A 92 -8.02 14.25 0.87
N GLY A 93 -7.27 13.13 0.78
CA GLY A 93 -5.93 13.11 0.20
C GLY A 93 -4.80 13.44 1.19
N GLN A 94 -5.12 13.66 2.46
CA GLN A 94 -4.13 13.78 3.52
C GLN A 94 -3.42 12.45 3.76
N GLN A 95 -2.10 12.48 3.91
CA GLN A 95 -1.33 11.32 4.36
C GLN A 95 -1.46 11.21 5.88
N LEU A 96 -2.13 10.15 6.35
CA LEU A 96 -2.32 9.87 7.78
C LEU A 96 -1.11 9.17 8.38
N ALA A 97 -0.47 8.28 7.61
CA ALA A 97 0.75 7.59 8.02
C ALA A 97 1.63 7.21 6.82
N SER A 98 2.93 7.09 7.08
CA SER A 98 3.92 6.54 6.14
C SER A 98 5.02 5.85 6.92
N TYR A 99 5.30 4.59 6.57
CA TYR A 99 6.33 3.78 7.19
C TYR A 99 7.32 3.28 6.15
N SER A 100 8.61 3.40 6.48
CA SER A 100 9.67 2.74 5.73
C SER A 100 9.72 1.25 6.08
N ILE A 101 10.28 0.44 5.19
CA ILE A 101 10.43 -1.00 5.48
C ILE A 101 11.24 -1.25 6.77
N ASP A 102 12.23 -0.40 7.05
CA ASP A 102 13.05 -0.52 8.25
C ASP A 102 12.25 -0.23 9.53
N ALA A 103 11.35 0.75 9.49
CA ALA A 103 10.44 1.03 10.60
C ALA A 103 9.49 -0.16 10.85
N LEU A 104 8.97 -0.77 9.78
CA LEU A 104 8.09 -1.94 9.88
C LEU A 104 8.84 -3.14 10.49
N ILE A 105 10.08 -3.40 10.05
CA ILE A 105 10.92 -4.49 10.56
C ILE A 105 11.29 -4.25 12.03
N ALA A 106 11.61 -3.01 12.41
CA ALA A 106 11.87 -2.64 13.79
C ALA A 106 10.63 -2.87 14.68
N LEU A 107 9.44 -2.48 14.22
CA LEU A 107 8.18 -2.71 14.93
C LEU A 107 7.86 -4.20 15.09
N LEU A 108 8.09 -4.99 14.04
CA LEU A 108 7.94 -6.45 14.10
C LEU A 108 8.91 -7.09 15.10
N GLY A 109 10.03 -6.45 15.45
CA GLY A 109 11.00 -6.98 16.39
C GLY A 109 11.71 -8.24 15.89
N VAL A 110 11.85 -8.38 14.57
CA VAL A 110 12.54 -9.52 13.92
C VAL A 110 13.66 -9.02 13.01
N SER A 111 14.54 -9.94 12.61
CA SER A 111 15.63 -9.58 11.68
C SER A 111 15.12 -9.39 10.25
N ARG A 112 15.80 -8.55 9.46
CA ARG A 112 15.56 -8.45 8.01
C ARG A 112 15.59 -9.83 7.31
N ARG A 113 16.54 -10.69 7.71
CA ARG A 113 16.65 -12.07 7.20
C ARG A 113 15.38 -12.89 7.46
N THR A 114 14.79 -12.75 8.65
CA THR A 114 13.53 -13.42 9.02
C THR A 114 12.39 -12.95 8.13
N VAL A 115 12.25 -11.63 7.94
CA VAL A 115 11.23 -11.06 7.03
C VAL A 115 11.38 -11.62 5.62
N THR A 116 12.57 -11.57 5.04
CA THR A 116 12.82 -12.10 3.69
C THR A 116 12.55 -13.62 3.59
N ALA A 117 12.91 -14.41 4.61
CA ALA A 117 12.68 -15.86 4.60
C ALA A 117 11.18 -16.23 4.62
N HIS A 118 10.38 -15.41 5.29
CA HIS A 118 8.93 -15.57 5.39
C HIS A 118 8.15 -14.85 4.28
N ALA A 119 8.81 -14.02 3.47
CA ALA A 119 8.15 -13.33 2.37
C ALA A 119 7.65 -14.34 1.32
N ARG A 120 6.41 -14.16 0.90
CA ARG A 120 5.74 -14.93 -0.15
C ARG A 120 5.11 -14.02 -1.20
N LEU A 121 4.81 -12.77 -0.83
CA LEU A 121 4.41 -11.69 -1.69
C LEU A 121 5.50 -10.61 -1.63
N GLY A 122 6.27 -10.55 -2.73
CA GLY A 122 7.46 -9.71 -2.90
C GLY A 122 8.49 -9.85 -1.78
N ILE A 123 8.85 -8.73 -1.14
CA ILE A 123 10.07 -8.59 -0.35
C ILE A 123 9.82 -8.70 1.16
N TRP A 124 8.58 -8.49 1.60
CA TRP A 124 8.30 -8.41 3.03
C TRP A 124 6.94 -8.93 3.49
N LEU A 125 5.98 -9.18 2.59
CA LEU A 125 4.67 -9.71 2.97
C LEU A 125 4.67 -11.23 2.90
N SER A 126 4.15 -11.87 3.95
CA SER A 126 3.97 -13.32 4.03
C SER A 126 2.63 -13.79 3.45
N ALA A 127 1.62 -12.92 3.44
CA ALA A 127 0.30 -13.19 2.88
C ALA A 127 -0.35 -11.90 2.35
N ALA A 128 -1.48 -12.03 1.67
CA ALA A 128 -2.21 -10.90 1.13
C ALA A 128 -2.74 -10.02 2.28
N PRO A 129 -2.61 -8.69 2.21
CA PRO A 129 -3.18 -7.77 3.19
C PRO A 129 -4.68 -7.98 3.35
N ALA A 130 -5.18 -8.05 4.59
CA ALA A 130 -6.57 -8.35 4.88
C ALA A 130 -7.24 -7.24 5.72
N LEU A 131 -8.31 -6.67 5.20
CA LEU A 131 -9.14 -5.72 5.93
C LEU A 131 -9.97 -6.46 6.99
N SER A 132 -10.13 -5.86 8.17
CA SER A 132 -11.05 -6.35 9.18
C SER A 132 -12.52 -6.28 8.69
N PRO A 133 -13.41 -7.15 9.20
CA PRO A 133 -14.82 -7.15 8.77
C PRO A 133 -15.54 -5.82 8.98
N ASP A 134 -15.16 -5.07 10.01
CA ASP A 134 -15.70 -3.73 10.32
C ASP A 134 -14.99 -2.60 9.56
N GLY A 135 -13.93 -2.90 8.81
CA GLY A 135 -13.13 -1.93 8.08
C GLY A 135 -12.29 -0.98 8.94
N SER A 136 -12.13 -1.26 10.23
CA SER A 136 -11.40 -0.37 11.16
C SER A 136 -9.88 -0.55 11.14
N HIS A 137 -9.40 -1.73 10.74
CA HIS A 137 -7.98 -2.05 10.70
C HIS A 137 -7.59 -2.94 9.51
N LEU A 138 -6.32 -2.87 9.15
CA LEU A 138 -5.69 -3.74 8.17
C LEU A 138 -4.68 -4.65 8.87
N VAL A 139 -4.72 -5.94 8.55
CA VAL A 139 -3.75 -6.94 9.00
C VAL A 139 -2.75 -7.22 7.87
N LEU A 140 -1.47 -7.21 8.22
CA LEU A 140 -0.34 -7.48 7.34
C LEU A 140 0.53 -8.57 7.97
N ASP A 141 0.57 -9.75 7.36
CA ASP A 141 1.45 -10.83 7.80
C ASP A 141 2.87 -10.60 7.26
N SER A 142 3.87 -10.60 8.14
CA SER A 142 5.28 -10.40 7.77
C SER A 142 6.23 -10.99 8.82
N GLY A 143 7.29 -11.67 8.38
CA GLY A 143 8.32 -12.19 9.30
C GLY A 143 7.82 -13.21 10.32
N GLY A 144 6.72 -13.92 10.02
CA GLY A 144 6.09 -14.86 10.96
C GLY A 144 5.31 -14.18 12.09
N ARG A 145 4.96 -12.90 11.93
CA ARG A 145 4.20 -12.06 12.86
C ARG A 145 3.16 -11.24 12.07
N GLN A 146 2.37 -10.45 12.79
CA GLN A 146 1.39 -9.56 12.18
C GLN A 146 1.65 -8.09 12.53
N LEU A 147 1.38 -7.21 11.57
CA LEU A 147 1.22 -5.78 11.79
C LEU A 147 -0.27 -5.44 11.64
N ILE A 148 -0.81 -4.72 12.62
CA ILE A 148 -2.20 -4.25 12.65
C ILE A 148 -2.18 -2.73 12.50
N LEU A 149 -2.60 -2.24 11.33
CA LEU A 149 -2.73 -0.82 11.03
C LEU A 149 -4.15 -0.36 11.33
N ARG A 150 -4.32 0.56 12.28
CA ARG A 150 -5.60 1.24 12.53
C ARG A 150 -5.83 2.31 11.46
N LEU A 151 -6.96 2.24 10.77
CA LEU A 151 -7.22 3.09 9.61
C LEU A 151 -7.71 4.50 9.96
N ALA A 152 -8.17 4.71 11.20
CA ALA A 152 -8.63 6.02 11.66
C ALA A 152 -7.51 7.07 11.74
N ASP A 153 -6.30 6.64 12.14
CA ASP A 153 -5.17 7.52 12.43
C ASP A 153 -3.82 7.00 11.91
N GLY A 154 -3.80 5.79 11.35
CA GLY A 154 -2.59 5.15 10.86
C GLY A 154 -1.68 4.57 11.94
N ALA A 155 -2.14 4.45 13.19
CA ALA A 155 -1.36 3.82 14.24
C ALA A 155 -1.09 2.35 13.92
N LEU A 156 0.14 1.89 14.19
CA LEU A 156 0.60 0.55 13.85
C LEU A 156 1.05 -0.20 15.09
N LEU A 157 0.58 -1.43 15.25
CA LEU A 157 0.95 -2.36 16.31
C LEU A 157 1.51 -3.65 15.71
N ALA A 158 2.54 -4.23 16.31
CA ALA A 158 2.97 -5.59 15.99
C ALA A 158 2.40 -6.60 17.00
N THR A 159 1.92 -7.74 16.50
CA THR A 159 1.44 -8.86 17.31
C THR A 159 2.14 -10.16 16.91
N ASN A 160 2.19 -11.11 17.84
CA ASN A 160 2.75 -12.44 17.59
C ASN A 160 1.79 -13.31 16.80
#